data_AF-A0A1Y1VKW9-F1
#
_entry.id   AF-A0A1Y1VKW9-F1
#
_cell.length_a   1.000
_cell.length_b   1.000
_cell.length_c   1.000
_cell.angle_alpha   90.00
_cell.angle_beta   90.00
_cell.angle_gamma   90.00
#
_symmetry.space_group_name_H-M   'P 1'
#
loop_
_entity.id
_entity.type
_entity.pdbx_description
1 polymer ?
#
loop_
_entity_poly.entity_id
_entity_poly.type
_entity_poly.pdbx_seq_one_letter_code
_entity_poly.pdbx_strand_id
1 'polypeptide(L)'
;MILLNVSSDNYNFKINNCIFQNNNHRLLRIDAAIQKPTRTTPSIIINNCKFYNNMEGILRIGRYTYTTTDELFKTIIIELNNNTFINNRGLFLLKFSHLTINNCYFNTIERNSMNNEDIVFIRSVESQDNVTIINSIFEDIYVKDLFPLITVENMNFKVENTHFSNCKSSFGYLFYIRNKENLKLNNKDLTIWFKNTTFQNTSSLFHGDGNKYLIEKSIFKDYDVKKPFLAVSDSKNSKFSIIDTHFYNINLSNSLFIEDSSYYFTNVTLKNIKSNSKAIFYFYQRNVEINGMIVEDIQCAGDKSSFLVFDSGDTKRTISVNNLSIN
;
A
#
# COMPACT_ATOMS: atom_id res chain seq x y z
N MET A 1 -22.97 17.12 -3.47
CA MET A 1 -23.01 15.67 -3.75
C MET A 1 -23.56 15.44 -5.15
N ILE A 2 -22.84 14.71 -5.99
CA ILE A 2 -23.23 14.20 -7.30
C ILE A 2 -23.55 12.71 -7.11
N LEU A 3 -24.73 12.28 -7.53
CA LEU A 3 -25.18 10.89 -7.47
C LEU A 3 -25.38 10.35 -8.88
N LEU A 4 -24.72 9.24 -9.20
CA LEU A 4 -24.88 8.50 -10.46
C LEU A 4 -25.51 7.15 -10.18
N ASN A 5 -26.74 6.93 -10.66
CA ASN A 5 -27.39 5.63 -10.63
C ASN A 5 -27.24 4.97 -12.01
N VAL A 6 -26.44 3.90 -12.10
CA VAL A 6 -26.08 3.28 -13.38
C VAL A 6 -26.46 1.80 -13.42
N SER A 7 -27.22 1.41 -14.46
CA SER A 7 -27.65 0.03 -14.71
C SER A 7 -26.89 -0.66 -15.85
N SER A 8 -26.07 0.09 -16.60
CA SER A 8 -25.11 -0.45 -17.56
C SER A 8 -23.77 0.26 -17.40
N ASP A 9 -22.67 -0.35 -17.86
CA ASP A 9 -21.36 0.31 -17.95
C ASP A 9 -21.25 1.21 -19.19
N ASN A 10 -22.32 1.34 -19.99
CA ASN A 10 -22.37 2.23 -21.14
C ASN A 10 -22.65 3.70 -20.75
N TYR A 11 -21.84 4.27 -19.86
CA TYR A 11 -21.91 5.68 -19.46
C TYR A 11 -20.53 6.32 -19.46
N ASN A 12 -20.48 7.64 -19.61
CA ASN A 12 -19.24 8.40 -19.47
C ASN A 12 -19.51 9.62 -18.60
N PHE A 13 -18.73 9.77 -17.54
CA PHE A 13 -18.79 10.90 -16.64
C PHE A 13 -17.41 11.54 -16.54
N LYS A 14 -17.31 12.82 -16.92
CA LYS A 14 -16.03 13.53 -16.99
C LYS A 14 -16.09 14.84 -16.22
N ILE A 15 -15.11 15.07 -15.35
CA ILE A 15 -14.88 16.33 -14.65
C ILE A 15 -13.50 16.85 -15.06
N ASN A 16 -13.40 18.10 -15.53
CA ASN A 16 -12.12 18.70 -15.90
C ASN A 16 -11.99 20.11 -15.32
N ASN A 17 -10.80 20.45 -14.85
CA ASN A 17 -10.44 21.82 -14.45
C ASN A 17 -11.38 22.41 -13.38
N CYS A 18 -11.84 21.57 -12.44
CA CYS A 18 -12.77 21.99 -11.38
C CYS A 18 -12.06 22.16 -10.04
N ILE A 19 -12.65 23.00 -9.17
CA ILE A 19 -12.22 23.17 -7.78
C ILE A 19 -13.38 22.74 -6.87
N PHE A 20 -13.12 21.80 -5.98
CA PHE A 20 -14.04 21.35 -4.93
C PHE A 20 -13.45 21.71 -3.58
N GLN A 21 -14.05 22.68 -2.90
CA GLN A 21 -13.54 23.20 -1.64
C GLN A 21 -14.59 23.29 -0.54
N ASN A 22 -14.17 23.05 0.70
CA ASN A 22 -14.98 23.20 1.91
C ASN A 22 -16.30 22.40 1.86
N ASN A 23 -16.29 21.23 1.23
CA ASN A 23 -17.49 20.39 1.18
C ASN A 23 -17.60 19.58 2.46
N ASN A 24 -18.73 19.74 3.14
CA ASN A 24 -19.07 18.97 4.33
C ASN A 24 -19.74 17.62 4.02
N HIS A 25 -19.92 17.31 2.73
CA HIS A 25 -20.57 16.11 2.27
C HIS A 25 -19.77 15.44 1.17
N ARG A 26 -19.98 14.14 1.03
CA ARG A 26 -19.40 13.37 -0.05
C ARG A 26 -19.64 14.01 -1.42
N LEU A 27 -18.56 14.12 -2.21
CA LEU A 27 -18.63 14.77 -3.52
C LEU A 27 -19.31 13.89 -4.56
N LEU A 28 -18.86 12.65 -4.73
CA LEU A 28 -19.33 11.74 -5.76
C LEU A 28 -19.74 10.39 -5.16
N ARG A 29 -20.96 9.96 -5.48
CA ARG A 29 -21.47 8.61 -5.20
C ARG A 29 -21.93 7.97 -6.50
N ILE A 30 -21.52 6.73 -6.72
CA ILE A 30 -21.97 5.91 -7.85
C ILE A 30 -22.65 4.69 -7.29
N ASP A 31 -23.92 4.51 -7.61
CA ASP A 31 -24.67 3.30 -7.29
C ASP A 31 -24.86 2.49 -8.58
N ALA A 32 -24.21 1.34 -8.65
CA ALA A 32 -24.12 0.52 -9.86
C ALA A 32 -24.81 -0.84 -9.69
N ALA A 33 -25.61 -1.21 -10.69
CA ALA A 33 -26.27 -2.51 -10.84
C ALA A 33 -25.79 -3.26 -12.10
N ILE A 34 -24.50 -3.17 -12.41
CA ILE A 34 -23.89 -3.73 -13.62
C ILE A 34 -23.43 -5.16 -13.34
N GLN A 35 -23.70 -6.10 -14.25
CA GLN A 35 -23.35 -7.52 -14.04
C GLN A 35 -22.13 -7.98 -14.85
N LYS A 36 -21.87 -7.35 -16.01
CA LYS A 36 -20.80 -7.75 -16.92
C LYS A 36 -20.18 -6.51 -17.58
N PRO A 37 -18.85 -6.50 -17.80
CA PRO A 37 -18.22 -5.45 -18.57
C PRO A 37 -18.53 -5.61 -20.06
N THR A 38 -18.88 -4.53 -20.73
CA THR A 38 -18.99 -4.42 -22.20
C THR A 38 -17.91 -3.51 -22.78
N ARG A 39 -17.02 -2.96 -21.95
CA ARG A 39 -15.93 -2.06 -22.36
C ARG A 39 -14.67 -2.24 -21.53
N THR A 40 -13.57 -1.72 -22.06
CA THR A 40 -12.25 -1.70 -21.43
C THR A 40 -11.75 -0.28 -21.14
N THR A 41 -12.50 0.74 -21.54
CA THR A 41 -12.15 2.15 -21.35
C THR A 41 -12.76 2.71 -20.06
N PRO A 42 -12.15 3.77 -19.49
CA PRO A 42 -12.68 4.46 -18.32
C PRO A 42 -14.10 4.98 -18.52
N SER A 43 -14.97 4.71 -17.55
CA SER A 43 -16.32 5.28 -17.51
C SER A 43 -16.34 6.59 -16.72
N ILE A 44 -15.38 6.80 -15.83
CA ILE A 44 -15.27 8.02 -15.02
C ILE A 44 -13.86 8.58 -15.13
N ILE A 45 -13.76 9.85 -15.50
CA ILE A 45 -12.48 10.53 -15.68
C ILE A 45 -12.52 11.88 -14.96
N ILE A 46 -11.57 12.11 -14.04
CA ILE A 46 -11.40 13.37 -13.32
C ILE A 46 -10.00 13.91 -13.60
N ASN A 47 -9.92 15.04 -14.30
CA ASN A 47 -8.64 15.63 -14.72
C ASN A 47 -8.44 17.04 -14.21
N ASN A 48 -7.21 17.37 -13.83
CA ASN A 48 -6.77 18.74 -13.52
C ASN A 48 -7.65 19.42 -12.46
N CYS A 49 -8.16 18.65 -11.50
CA CYS A 49 -9.06 19.14 -10.46
C CYS A 49 -8.30 19.38 -9.15
N LYS A 50 -8.85 20.27 -8.34
CA LYS A 50 -8.31 20.63 -7.01
C LYS A 50 -9.35 20.34 -5.94
N PHE A 51 -8.95 19.64 -4.89
CA PHE A 51 -9.79 19.24 -3.76
C PHE A 51 -9.20 19.81 -2.48
N TYR A 52 -9.91 20.73 -1.83
CA TYR A 52 -9.42 21.47 -0.67
C TYR A 52 -10.37 21.40 0.51
N ASN A 53 -9.87 21.04 1.70
CA ASN A 53 -10.64 21.16 2.95
C ASN A 53 -11.99 20.42 2.90
N ASN A 54 -12.07 19.28 2.20
CA ASN A 54 -13.31 18.50 2.15
C ASN A 54 -13.35 17.54 3.35
N MET A 55 -14.45 17.61 4.12
CA MET A 55 -14.58 16.93 5.40
C MET A 55 -15.08 15.48 5.28
N GLU A 56 -15.66 15.13 4.14
CA GLU A 56 -16.13 13.79 3.83
C GLU A 56 -15.49 13.26 2.53
N GLY A 57 -15.63 11.94 2.35
CA GLY A 57 -15.67 11.21 1.08
C GLY A 57 -15.49 11.98 -0.23
N ILE A 58 -14.43 11.76 -1.01
CA ILE A 58 -14.44 12.25 -2.41
C ILE A 58 -15.32 11.34 -3.27
N LEU A 59 -15.10 10.04 -3.20
CA LEU A 59 -15.74 9.03 -4.05
C LEU A 59 -16.23 7.86 -3.21
N ARG A 60 -17.46 7.44 -3.47
CA ARG A 60 -17.97 6.15 -3.02
C ARG A 60 -18.61 5.39 -4.16
N ILE A 61 -18.29 4.10 -4.22
CA ILE A 61 -18.95 3.15 -5.11
C ILE A 61 -19.86 2.27 -4.26
N GLY A 62 -21.16 2.48 -4.43
CA GLY A 62 -22.20 1.56 -4.02
C GLY A 62 -22.44 0.54 -5.12
N ARG A 63 -22.48 -0.75 -4.77
CA ARG A 63 -22.78 -1.81 -5.73
C ARG A 63 -23.75 -2.83 -5.17
N TYR A 64 -24.74 -3.15 -5.99
CA TYR A 64 -25.74 -4.20 -5.78
C TYR A 64 -25.48 -5.33 -6.79
N THR A 65 -24.87 -6.44 -6.34
CA THR A 65 -24.69 -7.63 -7.19
C THR A 65 -25.28 -8.85 -6.51
N TYR A 66 -25.85 -9.75 -7.32
CA TYR A 66 -26.33 -11.05 -6.87
C TYR A 66 -25.30 -12.16 -7.11
N THR A 67 -24.32 -11.90 -7.98
CA THR A 67 -23.24 -12.82 -8.32
C THR A 67 -21.91 -12.09 -8.26
N THR A 68 -20.85 -12.82 -7.89
CA THR A 68 -19.47 -12.36 -7.95
C THR A 68 -18.80 -13.05 -9.14
N THR A 69 -18.51 -12.29 -10.19
CA THR A 69 -17.65 -12.76 -11.28
C THR A 69 -16.28 -12.10 -11.16
N ASP A 70 -15.23 -12.79 -11.61
CA ASP A 70 -13.84 -12.30 -11.52
C ASP A 70 -13.59 -11.01 -12.30
N GLU A 71 -14.54 -10.58 -13.13
CA GLU A 71 -14.42 -9.42 -14.00
C GLU A 71 -15.22 -8.21 -13.53
N LEU A 72 -15.90 -8.29 -12.38
CA LEU A 72 -16.74 -7.19 -11.89
C LEU A 72 -15.95 -5.87 -11.76
N PHE A 73 -14.68 -5.92 -11.37
CA PHE A 73 -13.85 -4.72 -11.26
C PHE A 73 -13.65 -3.98 -12.60
N LYS A 74 -13.83 -4.65 -13.74
CA LYS A 74 -13.73 -4.05 -15.08
C LYS A 74 -14.96 -3.22 -15.47
N THR A 75 -16.05 -3.28 -14.71
CA THR A 75 -17.31 -2.59 -15.06
C THR A 75 -17.36 -1.12 -14.61
N ILE A 76 -16.51 -0.74 -13.64
CA ILE A 76 -16.40 0.63 -13.15
C ILE A 76 -14.91 0.97 -13.16
N ILE A 77 -14.47 1.56 -14.27
CA ILE A 77 -13.09 2.00 -14.47
C ILE A 77 -13.03 3.51 -14.26
N ILE A 78 -12.23 3.94 -13.29
CA ILE A 78 -12.07 5.33 -12.84
C ILE A 78 -10.63 5.76 -13.06
N GLU A 79 -10.45 6.93 -13.67
CA GLU A 79 -9.14 7.57 -13.83
C GLU A 79 -9.11 8.94 -13.18
N LEU A 80 -8.09 9.17 -12.36
CA LEU A 80 -7.77 10.45 -11.74
C LEU A 80 -6.42 10.92 -12.29
N ASN A 81 -6.41 11.99 -13.09
CA ASN A 81 -5.18 12.52 -13.67
C ASN A 81 -4.91 13.96 -13.23
N ASN A 82 -3.65 14.27 -12.87
CA ASN A 82 -3.20 15.64 -12.60
C ASN A 82 -4.02 16.36 -11.52
N ASN A 83 -4.46 15.63 -10.49
CA ASN A 83 -5.32 16.18 -9.44
C ASN A 83 -4.52 16.52 -8.19
N THR A 84 -5.00 17.51 -7.44
CA THR A 84 -4.39 17.96 -6.18
C THR A 84 -5.39 17.79 -5.04
N PHE A 85 -4.99 17.11 -3.97
CA PHE A 85 -5.79 16.88 -2.77
C PHE A 85 -5.05 17.43 -1.55
N ILE A 86 -5.54 18.53 -0.98
CA ILE A 86 -4.96 19.14 0.24
C ILE A 86 -6.02 19.21 1.34
N ASN A 87 -5.66 18.71 2.52
CA ASN A 87 -6.52 18.75 3.71
C ASN A 87 -7.90 18.11 3.45
N ASN A 88 -7.91 16.87 2.97
CA ASN A 88 -9.14 16.14 2.69
C ASN A 88 -9.29 14.95 3.63
N ARG A 89 -10.54 14.54 3.85
CA ARG A 89 -10.87 13.43 4.74
C ARG A 89 -11.54 12.29 3.99
N GLY A 90 -10.98 11.09 4.05
CA GLY A 90 -11.59 9.88 3.50
C GLY A 90 -11.79 9.91 1.98
N LEU A 91 -10.79 9.61 1.14
CA LEU A 91 -10.93 9.89 -0.30
C LEU A 91 -11.79 8.87 -1.07
N PHE A 92 -11.38 7.60 -1.13
CA PHE A 92 -11.91 6.63 -2.10
C PHE A 92 -12.44 5.35 -1.44
N LEU A 93 -13.76 5.24 -1.31
CA LEU A 93 -14.43 4.01 -0.87
C LEU A 93 -14.84 3.20 -2.09
N LEU A 94 -14.10 2.12 -2.34
CA LEU A 94 -14.20 1.31 -3.55
C LEU A 94 -14.99 0.02 -3.29
N LYS A 95 -15.59 -0.51 -4.38
CA LYS A 95 -16.31 -1.79 -4.37
C LYS A 95 -16.45 -2.36 -5.79
N PHE A 96 -15.65 -3.37 -6.10
CA PHE A 96 -15.58 -4.01 -7.43
C PHE A 96 -15.38 -3.00 -8.57
N SER A 97 -14.25 -2.33 -8.54
CA SER A 97 -13.87 -1.22 -9.42
C SER A 97 -12.38 -1.25 -9.74
N HIS A 98 -12.02 -0.59 -10.83
CA HIS A 98 -10.65 -0.31 -11.20
C HIS A 98 -10.39 1.18 -11.00
N LEU A 99 -9.46 1.54 -10.14
CA LEU A 99 -9.03 2.92 -9.91
C LEU A 99 -7.58 3.11 -10.35
N THR A 100 -7.37 4.03 -11.30
CA THR A 100 -6.04 4.52 -11.68
C THR A 100 -5.86 5.95 -11.19
N ILE A 101 -4.82 6.19 -10.40
CA ILE A 101 -4.38 7.51 -9.93
C ILE A 101 -3.05 7.83 -10.60
N ASN A 102 -3.01 8.89 -11.40
CA ASN A 102 -1.83 9.24 -12.19
C ASN A 102 -1.48 10.71 -12.04
N ASN A 103 -0.20 10.99 -11.78
CA ASN A 103 0.33 12.35 -11.65
C ASN A 103 -0.46 13.19 -10.64
N CYS A 104 -0.81 12.62 -9.49
CA CYS A 104 -1.59 13.30 -8.47
C CYS A 104 -0.73 13.69 -7.26
N TYR A 105 -1.17 14.71 -6.55
CA TYR A 105 -0.52 15.22 -5.35
C TYR A 105 -1.46 15.14 -4.15
N PHE A 106 -0.97 14.60 -3.03
CA PHE A 106 -1.71 14.38 -1.80
C PHE A 106 -0.96 14.98 -0.62
N ASN A 107 -1.64 15.85 0.14
CA ASN A 107 -1.11 16.47 1.35
C ASN A 107 -2.20 16.56 2.42
N THR A 108 -1.83 16.30 3.69
CA THR A 108 -2.74 16.37 4.83
C THR A 108 -4.03 15.57 4.57
N ILE A 109 -3.93 14.24 4.51
CA ILE A 109 -5.11 13.37 4.36
C ILE A 109 -5.46 12.76 5.71
N GLU A 110 -6.74 12.84 6.10
CA GLU A 110 -7.22 12.38 7.40
C GLU A 110 -8.41 11.43 7.27
N ARG A 111 -8.81 10.81 8.38
CA ARG A 111 -9.98 9.94 8.43
C ARG A 111 -11.26 10.73 8.13
N ASN A 112 -12.18 10.10 7.41
CA ASN A 112 -13.55 10.57 7.24
C ASN A 112 -14.19 10.88 8.60
N SER A 113 -14.94 11.98 8.71
CA SER A 113 -15.67 12.33 9.93
C SER A 113 -16.93 11.50 10.19
N MET A 114 -17.43 10.78 9.20
CA MET A 114 -18.61 9.92 9.38
C MET A 114 -18.25 8.57 10.02
N ASN A 115 -18.85 8.29 11.19
CA ASN A 115 -18.55 7.15 12.06
C ASN A 115 -18.62 5.75 11.43
N ASN A 116 -19.24 5.57 10.27
CA ASN A 116 -19.52 4.25 9.71
C ASN A 116 -18.60 3.85 8.56
N GLU A 117 -17.68 4.73 8.15
CA GLU A 117 -16.78 4.47 7.03
C GLU A 117 -15.35 4.78 7.45
N ASP A 118 -14.67 3.76 7.94
CA ASP A 118 -13.27 3.78 8.39
C ASP A 118 -12.28 3.96 7.22
N ILE A 119 -12.32 5.12 6.58
CA ILE A 119 -11.50 5.45 5.42
C ILE A 119 -10.66 6.70 5.66
N VAL A 120 -9.39 6.62 5.26
CA VAL A 120 -8.44 7.74 5.20
C VAL A 120 -8.16 8.09 3.74
N PHE A 121 -7.42 7.24 3.02
CA PHE A 121 -7.16 7.44 1.60
C PHE A 121 -7.95 6.47 0.73
N ILE A 122 -7.68 5.17 0.82
CA ILE A 122 -8.39 4.13 0.06
C ILE A 122 -8.91 3.09 1.04
N ARG A 123 -10.19 2.73 0.88
CA ARG A 123 -10.78 1.57 1.55
C ARG A 123 -11.46 0.66 0.54
N SER A 124 -11.11 -0.63 0.61
CA SER A 124 -11.77 -1.71 -0.13
C SER A 124 -11.84 -2.95 0.76
N VAL A 125 -13.03 -3.39 1.13
CA VAL A 125 -13.23 -4.55 2.00
C VAL A 125 -14.17 -5.51 1.31
N GLU A 126 -13.86 -6.82 1.37
CA GLU A 126 -14.67 -7.88 0.75
C GLU A 126 -14.98 -7.64 -0.74
N SER A 127 -14.03 -7.05 -1.45
CA SER A 127 -14.19 -6.77 -2.88
C SER A 127 -12.91 -7.09 -3.65
N GLN A 128 -13.02 -7.24 -4.96
CA GLN A 128 -11.91 -7.57 -5.85
C GLN A 128 -11.45 -6.32 -6.63
N ASP A 129 -11.24 -5.22 -5.92
CA ASP A 129 -10.81 -3.98 -6.57
C ASP A 129 -9.41 -4.12 -7.21
N ASN A 130 -9.15 -3.27 -8.19
CA ASN A 130 -7.83 -3.06 -8.76
C ASN A 130 -7.44 -1.60 -8.58
N VAL A 131 -6.32 -1.35 -7.92
CA VAL A 131 -5.84 0.01 -7.67
C VAL A 131 -4.43 0.14 -8.21
N THR A 132 -4.22 1.17 -9.03
CA THR A 132 -2.92 1.53 -9.58
C THR A 132 -2.63 3.01 -9.29
N ILE A 133 -1.50 3.29 -8.65
CA ILE A 133 -1.01 4.64 -8.35
C ILE A 133 0.32 4.85 -9.09
N ILE A 134 0.41 5.89 -9.91
CA ILE A 134 1.57 6.15 -10.76
C ILE A 134 1.97 7.62 -10.71
N ASN A 135 3.28 7.90 -10.73
CA ASN A 135 3.84 9.24 -10.87
C ASN A 135 3.31 10.23 -9.83
N SER A 136 2.98 9.76 -8.63
CA SER A 136 2.25 10.57 -7.64
C SER A 136 3.12 10.93 -6.44
N ILE A 137 2.71 11.95 -5.70
CA ILE A 137 3.42 12.44 -4.51
C ILE A 137 2.46 12.46 -3.33
N PHE A 138 2.90 11.86 -2.23
CA PHE A 138 2.27 11.91 -0.92
C PHE A 138 3.26 12.59 0.04
N GLU A 139 2.88 13.73 0.59
CA GLU A 139 3.74 14.48 1.52
C GLU A 139 2.98 15.02 2.71
N ASP A 140 3.64 15.03 3.87
CA ASP A 140 3.15 15.58 5.13
C ASP A 140 1.73 15.10 5.49
N ILE A 141 1.52 13.79 5.38
CA ILE A 141 0.29 13.13 5.82
C ILE A 141 0.54 12.56 7.21
N TYR A 142 -0.22 13.02 8.20
CA TYR A 142 -0.19 12.40 9.53
C TYR A 142 -1.60 11.99 9.94
N VAL A 143 -1.89 10.69 9.82
CA VAL A 143 -3.18 10.11 10.23
C VAL A 143 -3.18 9.96 11.74
N LYS A 144 -3.94 10.82 12.43
CA LYS A 144 -3.94 10.86 13.90
C LYS A 144 -4.70 9.70 14.53
N ASP A 145 -5.76 9.25 13.87
CA ASP A 145 -6.54 8.12 14.33
C ASP A 145 -5.79 6.80 14.14
N LEU A 146 -6.23 5.75 14.85
CA LEU A 146 -5.66 4.40 14.77
C LEU A 146 -6.06 3.66 13.47
N PHE A 147 -5.94 4.33 12.32
CA PHE A 147 -6.21 3.78 11.00
C PHE A 147 -5.01 3.93 10.06
N PRO A 148 -4.73 2.93 9.22
CA PRO A 148 -3.73 3.07 8.17
C PRO A 148 -4.21 4.08 7.11
N LEU A 149 -3.28 4.53 6.26
CA LEU A 149 -3.62 5.36 5.11
C LEU A 149 -4.49 4.57 4.11
N ILE A 150 -4.13 3.31 3.87
CA ILE A 150 -4.86 2.40 2.96
C ILE A 150 -5.28 1.15 3.71
N THR A 151 -6.55 0.76 3.53
CA THR A 151 -7.13 -0.50 4.04
C THR A 151 -7.72 -1.28 2.88
N VAL A 152 -7.13 -2.41 2.50
CA VAL A 152 -7.59 -3.20 1.35
C VAL A 152 -7.62 -4.69 1.64
N GLU A 153 -8.65 -5.37 1.15
CA GLU A 153 -8.75 -6.83 1.15
C GLU A 153 -8.88 -7.38 -0.27
N ASN A 154 -8.18 -8.47 -0.58
CA ASN A 154 -8.29 -9.21 -1.86
C ASN A 154 -8.11 -8.33 -3.12
N MET A 155 -7.18 -7.37 -3.06
CA MET A 155 -6.98 -6.36 -4.08
C MET A 155 -5.68 -6.63 -4.88
N ASN A 156 -5.70 -6.31 -6.18
CA ASN A 156 -4.45 -6.06 -6.92
C ASN A 156 -4.05 -4.61 -6.68
N PHE A 157 -2.92 -4.40 -6.01
CA PHE A 157 -2.47 -3.07 -5.63
C PHE A 157 -1.09 -2.80 -6.22
N LYS A 158 -1.00 -1.80 -7.10
CA LYS A 158 0.22 -1.40 -7.78
C LYS A 158 0.56 0.06 -7.49
N VAL A 159 1.81 0.32 -7.15
CA VAL A 159 2.37 1.65 -6.98
C VAL A 159 3.67 1.76 -7.77
N GLU A 160 3.77 2.75 -8.66
CA GLU A 160 4.93 2.94 -9.53
C GLU A 160 5.36 4.42 -9.58
N ASN A 161 6.67 4.68 -9.62
CA ASN A 161 7.25 6.02 -9.76
C ASN A 161 6.66 7.04 -8.76
N THR A 162 6.45 6.63 -7.51
CA THR A 162 5.71 7.41 -6.51
C THR A 162 6.60 7.76 -5.32
N HIS A 163 6.34 8.90 -4.69
CA HIS A 163 7.08 9.36 -3.52
C HIS A 163 6.15 9.48 -2.30
N PHE A 164 6.55 8.86 -1.18
CA PHE A 164 5.92 9.03 0.12
C PHE A 164 6.93 9.67 1.07
N SER A 165 6.70 10.94 1.43
CA SER A 165 7.55 11.68 2.38
C SER A 165 6.75 12.11 3.60
N ASN A 166 7.33 11.97 4.79
CA ASN A 166 6.71 12.37 6.05
C ASN A 166 5.28 11.80 6.23
N CYS A 167 5.01 10.63 5.66
CA CYS A 167 3.71 9.98 5.74
C CYS A 167 3.67 9.08 6.97
N LYS A 168 2.88 9.45 7.98
CA LYS A 168 2.80 8.79 9.28
C LYS A 168 1.36 8.43 9.62
N SER A 169 1.20 7.37 10.41
CA SER A 169 -0.08 6.98 10.98
C SER A 169 0.11 6.54 12.43
N SER A 170 -0.82 6.93 13.31
CA SER A 170 -0.91 6.43 14.68
C SER A 170 -1.25 4.94 14.76
N PHE A 171 -1.74 4.34 13.66
CA PHE A 171 -1.86 2.89 13.52
C PHE A 171 -0.51 2.17 13.53
N GLY A 172 0.59 2.89 13.28
CA GLY A 172 1.93 2.32 13.16
C GLY A 172 2.30 1.92 11.73
N TYR A 173 1.30 1.58 10.90
CA TYR A 173 1.49 1.18 9.50
C TYR A 173 0.73 2.07 8.51
N LEU A 174 1.27 2.26 7.30
CA LEU A 174 0.60 3.00 6.23
C LEU A 174 -0.42 2.17 5.46
N PHE A 175 -0.17 0.87 5.30
CA PHE A 175 -0.96 -0.01 4.46
C PHE A 175 -1.39 -1.24 5.27
N TYR A 176 -2.70 -1.40 5.47
CA TYR A 176 -3.28 -2.65 5.92
C TYR A 176 -3.84 -3.41 4.71
N ILE A 177 -3.18 -4.51 4.37
CA ILE A 177 -3.46 -5.30 3.18
C ILE A 177 -3.66 -6.74 3.60
N ARG A 178 -4.80 -7.35 3.25
CA ARG A 178 -5.07 -8.75 3.58
C ARG A 178 -5.64 -9.50 2.39
N ASN A 179 -5.03 -10.64 2.06
CA ASN A 179 -5.61 -11.59 1.13
C ASN A 179 -6.22 -12.76 1.91
N LYS A 180 -7.53 -12.97 1.77
CA LYS A 180 -8.23 -14.09 2.43
C LYS A 180 -8.00 -15.36 1.60
N GLU A 181 -7.16 -16.27 2.11
CA GLU A 181 -6.78 -17.53 1.43
C GLU A 181 -7.95 -18.38 0.93
N ASN A 182 -9.12 -18.30 1.59
CA ASN A 182 -10.31 -19.09 1.24
C ASN A 182 -11.03 -18.58 0.00
N LEU A 183 -10.73 -17.36 -0.47
CA LEU A 183 -11.18 -16.88 -1.76
C LEU A 183 -10.19 -17.38 -2.83
N LYS A 184 -10.16 -18.71 -3.03
CA LYS A 184 -9.50 -19.37 -4.16
C LYS A 184 -10.24 -19.04 -5.45
N LEU A 185 -10.27 -17.76 -5.79
CA LEU A 185 -10.81 -17.27 -7.05
C LEU A 185 -9.76 -17.58 -8.11
N ASN A 186 -9.93 -18.75 -8.73
CA ASN A 186 -9.45 -19.08 -10.07
C ASN A 186 -7.96 -18.77 -10.33
N ASN A 187 -7.07 -19.17 -9.44
CA ASN A 187 -5.61 -19.09 -9.62
C ASN A 187 -5.05 -17.68 -9.87
N LYS A 188 -5.78 -16.61 -9.51
CA LYS A 188 -5.28 -15.24 -9.73
C LYS A 188 -4.27 -14.90 -8.63
N ASP A 189 -3.01 -14.76 -9.04
CA ASP A 189 -1.92 -14.31 -8.17
C ASP A 189 -2.09 -12.84 -7.81
N LEU A 190 -2.89 -12.58 -6.77
CA LEU A 190 -3.01 -11.26 -6.17
C LEU A 190 -1.62 -10.82 -5.69
N THR A 191 -1.10 -9.80 -6.35
CA THR A 191 0.25 -9.29 -6.11
C THR A 191 0.16 -7.83 -5.68
N ILE A 192 0.88 -7.53 -4.61
CA ILE A 192 1.09 -6.17 -4.13
C ILE A 192 2.44 -5.72 -4.68
N TRP A 193 2.43 -4.74 -5.57
CA TRP A 193 3.61 -4.35 -6.34
C TRP A 193 4.00 -2.90 -6.11
N PHE A 194 5.24 -2.68 -5.68
CA PHE A 194 5.87 -1.38 -5.55
C PHE A 194 7.09 -1.33 -6.46
N LYS A 195 7.14 -0.36 -7.36
CA LYS A 195 8.25 -0.20 -8.30
C LYS A 195 8.71 1.23 -8.38
N ASN A 196 10.03 1.45 -8.36
CA ASN A 196 10.60 2.80 -8.45
C ASN A 196 9.93 3.78 -7.46
N THR A 197 9.71 3.32 -6.23
CA THR A 197 8.98 4.07 -5.20
C THR A 197 9.94 4.46 -4.08
N THR A 198 9.83 5.70 -3.60
CA THR A 198 10.63 6.16 -2.45
C THR A 198 9.75 6.36 -1.24
N PHE A 199 10.16 5.76 -0.12
CA PHE A 199 9.57 5.97 1.20
C PHE A 199 10.61 6.68 2.08
N GLN A 200 10.29 7.89 2.51
CA GLN A 200 11.17 8.74 3.32
C GLN A 200 10.47 9.19 4.59
N ASN A 201 11.07 8.92 5.76
CA ASN A 201 10.53 9.32 7.06
C ASN A 201 9.04 8.95 7.23
N THR A 202 8.69 7.72 6.84
CA THR A 202 7.33 7.22 6.96
C THR A 202 7.14 6.41 8.23
N SER A 203 5.88 6.16 8.60
CA SER A 203 5.54 5.00 9.44
C SER A 203 5.99 3.69 8.76
N SER A 204 5.90 2.58 9.50
CA SER A 204 6.02 1.25 8.92
C SER A 204 5.06 1.07 7.75
N LEU A 205 5.37 0.21 6.78
CA LEU A 205 4.57 0.18 5.56
C LEU A 205 3.43 -0.83 5.63
N PHE A 206 3.74 -2.11 5.84
CA PHE A 206 2.80 -3.19 5.55
C PHE A 206 2.36 -3.91 6.82
N HIS A 207 1.05 -3.97 7.01
CA HIS A 207 0.37 -4.84 7.95
C HIS A 207 -0.62 -5.76 7.24
N GLY A 208 -0.82 -6.96 7.78
CA GLY A 208 -1.76 -7.96 7.28
C GLY A 208 -1.10 -9.14 6.57
N ASP A 209 -1.68 -10.32 6.73
CA ASP A 209 -1.01 -11.61 6.47
C ASP A 209 -1.39 -12.24 5.12
N GLY A 210 -0.60 -13.23 4.68
CA GLY A 210 -0.92 -14.09 3.52
C GLY A 210 -0.73 -13.41 2.17
N ASN A 211 0.15 -12.42 2.07
CA ASN A 211 0.30 -11.59 0.87
C ASN A 211 1.56 -11.96 0.06
N LYS A 212 1.52 -11.63 -1.24
CA LYS A 212 2.69 -11.67 -2.14
C LYS A 212 3.10 -10.23 -2.45
N TYR A 213 4.27 -9.84 -1.98
CA TYR A 213 4.85 -8.52 -2.20
C TYR A 213 5.99 -8.60 -3.20
N LEU A 214 5.95 -7.72 -4.21
CA LEU A 214 7.05 -7.47 -5.12
C LEU A 214 7.47 -6.00 -4.95
N ILE A 215 8.72 -5.78 -4.54
CA ILE A 215 9.31 -4.47 -4.29
C ILE A 215 10.55 -4.34 -5.18
N GLU A 216 10.52 -3.44 -6.15
CA GLU A 216 11.57 -3.31 -7.16
C GLU A 216 12.08 -1.87 -7.25
N LYS A 217 13.39 -1.70 -7.41
CA LYS A 217 14.01 -0.39 -7.73
C LYS A 217 13.62 0.72 -6.75
N SER A 218 13.35 0.35 -5.50
CA SER A 218 12.73 1.26 -4.52
C SER A 218 13.75 1.72 -3.48
N ILE A 219 13.43 2.82 -2.79
CA ILE A 219 14.30 3.44 -1.80
C ILE A 219 13.54 3.61 -0.49
N PHE A 220 14.13 3.12 0.59
CA PHE A 220 13.65 3.30 1.96
C PHE A 220 14.70 4.12 2.70
N LYS A 221 14.35 5.30 3.19
CA LYS A 221 15.33 6.16 3.85
C LYS A 221 14.80 6.99 5.01
N ASP A 222 15.72 7.30 5.93
CA ASP A 222 15.51 8.22 7.04
C ASP A 222 14.40 7.74 7.99
N TYR A 223 14.48 6.48 8.40
CA TYR A 223 13.54 5.84 9.31
C TYR A 223 14.04 5.92 10.76
N ASP A 224 13.19 6.35 11.68
CA ASP A 224 13.41 6.25 13.13
C ASP A 224 12.29 5.40 13.75
N VAL A 225 12.52 4.08 13.79
CA VAL A 225 11.49 3.10 14.15
C VAL A 225 11.57 2.80 15.64
N LYS A 226 10.54 3.27 16.36
CA LYS A 226 10.38 3.03 17.80
C LYS A 226 9.51 1.79 18.04
N LYS A 227 9.79 1.08 19.14
CA LYS A 227 9.01 -0.10 19.58
C LYS A 227 7.52 0.27 19.68
N PRO A 228 6.61 -0.67 19.39
CA PRO A 228 6.85 -2.08 19.07
C PRO A 228 7.04 -2.40 17.57
N PHE A 229 7.02 -1.40 16.70
CA PHE A 229 6.87 -1.62 15.25
C PHE A 229 8.14 -2.11 14.56
N LEU A 230 7.96 -2.84 13.45
CA LEU A 230 9.02 -3.22 12.50
C LEU A 230 9.15 -2.15 11.43
N ALA A 231 10.33 -1.96 10.84
CA ALA A 231 10.54 -0.83 9.93
C ALA A 231 9.68 -0.89 8.65
N VAL A 232 9.54 -2.08 8.07
CA VAL A 232 8.89 -2.24 6.76
C VAL A 232 7.59 -3.01 6.87
N SER A 233 7.60 -4.21 7.46
CA SER A 233 6.41 -5.07 7.48
C SER A 233 6.33 -5.98 8.68
N ASP A 234 5.12 -6.17 9.21
CA ASP A 234 4.80 -7.25 10.16
C ASP A 234 3.92 -8.38 9.60
N SER A 235 3.74 -8.41 8.27
CA SER A 235 2.89 -9.36 7.55
C SER A 235 3.41 -10.79 7.64
N LYS A 236 2.68 -11.66 8.34
CA LYS A 236 3.03 -13.08 8.50
C LYS A 236 2.55 -13.91 7.32
N ASN A 237 3.08 -15.13 7.20
CA ASN A 237 2.74 -16.09 6.15
C ASN A 237 2.80 -15.48 4.73
N SER A 238 3.65 -14.47 4.54
CA SER A 238 3.73 -13.69 3.30
C SER A 238 5.01 -14.03 2.56
N LYS A 239 5.05 -13.66 1.27
CA LYS A 239 6.23 -13.80 0.41
C LYS A 239 6.67 -12.43 -0.07
N PHE A 240 7.94 -12.12 0.12
CA PHE A 240 8.55 -10.86 -0.30
C PHE A 240 9.65 -11.12 -1.32
N SER A 241 9.53 -10.50 -2.49
CA SER A 241 10.61 -10.39 -3.47
C SER A 241 11.07 -8.94 -3.52
N ILE A 242 12.31 -8.68 -3.12
CA ILE A 242 12.90 -7.35 -2.97
C ILE A 242 14.12 -7.26 -3.90
N ILE A 243 14.00 -6.45 -4.95
CA ILE A 243 14.94 -6.44 -6.10
C ILE A 243 15.45 -5.02 -6.34
N ASP A 244 16.76 -4.87 -6.55
CA ASP A 244 17.42 -3.59 -6.87
C ASP A 244 17.01 -2.47 -5.90
N THR A 245 16.88 -2.78 -4.61
CA THR A 245 16.26 -1.88 -3.62
C THR A 245 17.27 -1.44 -2.58
N HIS A 246 17.15 -0.18 -2.14
CA HIS A 246 18.10 0.41 -1.21
C HIS A 246 17.46 0.85 0.11
N PHE A 247 18.15 0.61 1.21
CA PHE A 247 17.77 1.00 2.57
C PHE A 247 18.87 1.88 3.17
N TYR A 248 18.52 3.12 3.57
CA TYR A 248 19.47 4.14 4.01
C TYR A 248 19.06 4.78 5.33
N ASN A 249 20.03 5.04 6.21
CA ASN A 249 19.85 5.86 7.41
C ASN A 249 18.66 5.40 8.27
N ILE A 250 18.70 4.13 8.69
CA ILE A 250 17.60 3.51 9.43
C ILE A 250 18.04 3.24 10.87
N ASN A 251 17.34 3.86 11.82
CA ASN A 251 17.48 3.55 13.24
C ASN A 251 16.38 2.58 13.66
N LEU A 252 16.80 1.43 14.19
CA LEU A 252 15.98 0.29 14.48
C LEU A 252 15.96 -0.01 15.98
N SER A 253 14.77 0.00 16.55
CA SER A 253 14.50 -0.60 17.86
C SER A 253 13.83 -1.97 17.79
N ASN A 254 13.69 -2.52 16.58
CA ASN A 254 13.19 -3.87 16.25
C ASN A 254 13.76 -4.28 14.86
N SER A 255 13.36 -5.40 14.28
CA SER A 255 13.85 -5.84 12.95
C SER A 255 13.29 -5.01 11.77
N LEU A 256 13.90 -5.14 10.59
CA LEU A 256 13.36 -4.54 9.35
C LEU A 256 12.04 -5.17 8.94
N PHE A 257 11.95 -6.49 9.04
CA PHE A 257 10.82 -7.31 8.64
C PHE A 257 10.46 -8.33 9.74
N ILE A 258 9.29 -8.96 9.61
CA ILE A 258 8.85 -10.02 10.54
C ILE A 258 9.51 -11.35 10.22
N GLU A 259 9.69 -12.15 11.26
CA GLU A 259 10.37 -13.45 11.19
C GLU A 259 9.61 -14.54 10.42
N ASP A 260 8.27 -14.53 10.45
CA ASP A 260 7.42 -15.60 9.91
C ASP A 260 6.92 -15.32 8.47
N SER A 261 7.85 -15.04 7.56
CA SER A 261 7.59 -14.85 6.12
C SER A 261 8.76 -15.33 5.27
N SER A 262 8.53 -15.58 3.98
CA SER A 262 9.59 -15.96 3.02
C SER A 262 10.14 -14.73 2.32
N TYR A 263 11.46 -14.66 2.15
CA TYR A 263 12.15 -13.49 1.61
C TYR A 263 13.14 -13.87 0.51
N TYR A 264 13.10 -13.10 -0.58
CA TYR A 264 14.02 -13.19 -1.70
C TYR A 264 14.60 -11.79 -1.94
N PHE A 265 15.88 -11.60 -1.63
CA PHE A 265 16.60 -10.35 -1.83
C PHE A 265 17.53 -10.50 -3.03
N THR A 266 17.45 -9.58 -3.99
CA THR A 266 18.34 -9.54 -5.16
C THR A 266 18.86 -8.12 -5.37
N ASN A 267 20.18 -7.94 -5.37
CA ASN A 267 20.83 -6.63 -5.54
C ASN A 267 20.34 -5.58 -4.53
N VAL A 268 20.30 -5.94 -3.25
CA VAL A 268 19.82 -5.05 -2.18
C VAL A 268 20.99 -4.35 -1.50
N THR A 269 20.90 -3.03 -1.32
CA THR A 269 21.89 -2.27 -0.56
C THR A 269 21.33 -1.85 0.80
N LEU A 270 22.10 -2.09 1.85
CA LEU A 270 21.84 -1.64 3.21
C LEU A 270 22.97 -0.72 3.62
N LYS A 271 22.67 0.52 3.98
CA LYS A 271 23.70 1.48 4.37
C LYS A 271 23.26 2.36 5.53
N ASN A 272 24.16 2.58 6.49
CA ASN A 272 23.92 3.39 7.69
C ASN A 272 22.71 2.88 8.49
N ILE A 273 22.68 1.59 8.84
CA ILE A 273 21.61 1.03 9.66
C ILE A 273 22.12 0.77 11.07
N LYS A 274 21.41 1.27 12.07
CA LYS A 274 21.72 1.06 13.49
C LYS A 274 20.61 0.28 14.15
N SER A 275 20.92 -0.85 14.77
CA SER A 275 19.99 -1.60 15.62
C SER A 275 20.46 -1.65 17.06
N ASN A 276 19.54 -1.42 18.01
CA ASN A 276 19.85 -1.42 19.44
C ASN A 276 19.14 -2.51 20.25
N SER A 277 18.37 -3.42 19.62
CA SER A 277 17.57 -4.37 20.39
C SER A 277 17.37 -5.77 19.79
N LYS A 278 17.37 -5.91 18.47
CA LYS A 278 17.14 -7.17 17.77
C LYS A 278 18.01 -7.29 16.53
N ALA A 279 18.05 -8.47 15.94
CA ALA A 279 18.63 -8.67 14.64
C ALA A 279 17.97 -7.75 13.59
N ILE A 280 18.76 -7.19 12.67
CA ILE A 280 18.23 -6.41 11.53
C ILE A 280 17.35 -7.32 10.67
N PHE A 281 17.87 -8.51 10.36
CA PHE A 281 17.10 -9.60 9.81
C PHE A 281 16.98 -10.74 10.82
N TYR A 282 15.75 -11.10 11.17
CA TYR A 282 15.46 -12.35 11.85
C TYR A 282 14.49 -13.14 10.99
N PHE A 283 14.85 -14.37 10.65
CA PHE A 283 14.02 -15.29 9.88
C PHE A 283 13.75 -16.54 10.70
N TYR A 284 12.48 -16.94 10.78
CA TYR A 284 12.02 -18.09 11.57
C TYR A 284 11.23 -19.05 10.70
N GLN A 285 11.68 -20.31 10.61
CA GLN A 285 10.99 -21.43 9.94
C GLN A 285 10.61 -21.19 8.46
N ARG A 286 11.29 -20.29 7.76
CA ARG A 286 11.00 -19.97 6.34
C ARG A 286 12.26 -20.02 5.49
N ASN A 287 12.08 -20.25 4.20
CA ASN A 287 13.18 -20.19 3.24
C ASN A 287 13.55 -18.73 2.96
N VAL A 288 14.85 -18.50 2.83
CA VAL A 288 15.42 -17.17 2.58
C VAL A 288 16.46 -17.28 1.48
N GLU A 289 16.42 -16.35 0.54
CA GLU A 289 17.41 -16.21 -0.51
C GLU A 289 17.97 -14.78 -0.50
N ILE A 290 19.29 -14.66 -0.45
CA ILE A 290 20.01 -13.41 -0.54
C ILE A 290 21.00 -13.54 -1.71
N ASN A 291 20.87 -12.69 -2.71
CA ASN A 291 21.76 -12.66 -3.87
C ASN A 291 22.22 -11.22 -4.16
N GLY A 292 23.52 -10.98 -4.15
CA GLY A 292 24.08 -9.66 -4.51
C GLY A 292 23.78 -8.56 -3.49
N MET A 293 23.74 -8.87 -2.19
CA MET A 293 23.48 -7.88 -1.15
C MET A 293 24.77 -7.12 -0.79
N ILE A 294 24.69 -5.80 -0.70
CA ILE A 294 25.77 -4.92 -0.26
C ILE A 294 25.37 -4.30 1.08
N VAL A 295 26.27 -4.37 2.04
CA VAL A 295 26.05 -3.93 3.42
C VAL A 295 27.17 -3.01 3.84
N GLU A 296 26.85 -1.78 4.22
CA GLU A 296 27.82 -0.74 4.59
C GLU A 296 27.39 -0.07 5.90
N ASP A 297 28.34 0.17 6.81
CA ASP A 297 28.13 1.01 8.01
C ASP A 297 26.94 0.53 8.88
N ILE A 298 26.93 -0.77 9.20
CA ILE A 298 25.92 -1.38 10.07
C ILE A 298 26.41 -1.42 11.52
N GLN A 299 25.60 -0.92 12.44
CA GLN A 299 25.88 -0.96 13.87
C GLN A 299 24.83 -1.77 14.63
N CYS A 300 25.28 -2.80 15.35
CA CYS A 300 24.44 -3.62 16.23
C CYS A 300 24.94 -3.43 17.67
N ALA A 301 24.25 -2.61 18.46
CA ALA A 301 24.74 -2.13 19.77
C ALA A 301 23.95 -2.64 21.00
N GLY A 302 22.96 -3.52 20.83
CA GLY A 302 22.19 -4.13 21.93
C GLY A 302 22.52 -5.61 22.16
N ASP A 303 22.20 -6.12 23.36
CA ASP A 303 22.53 -7.49 23.81
C ASP A 303 22.03 -8.61 22.88
N LYS A 304 20.94 -8.37 22.16
CA LYS A 304 20.36 -9.30 21.16
C LYS A 304 20.40 -8.75 19.74
N SER A 305 21.17 -7.69 19.52
CA SER A 305 21.33 -7.12 18.20
C SER A 305 22.36 -7.90 17.40
N SER A 306 22.04 -8.14 16.14
CA SER A 306 22.89 -8.83 15.19
C SER A 306 22.50 -8.38 13.79
N PHE A 307 23.35 -8.66 12.81
CA PHE A 307 22.98 -8.37 11.43
C PHE A 307 21.89 -9.34 10.94
N LEU A 308 22.14 -10.64 11.09
CA LEU A 308 21.26 -11.69 10.58
C LEU A 308 21.15 -12.83 11.61
N VAL A 309 19.92 -13.28 11.85
CA VAL A 309 19.58 -14.52 12.57
C VAL A 309 18.70 -15.37 11.69
N PHE A 310 19.06 -16.64 11.55
CA PHE A 310 18.27 -17.65 10.86
C PHE A 310 17.98 -18.78 11.83
N ASP A 311 16.71 -19.02 12.09
CA ASP A 311 16.22 -20.09 12.95
C ASP A 311 15.32 -21.02 12.12
N SER A 312 15.79 -22.24 11.88
CA SER A 312 15.05 -23.21 11.07
C SER A 312 13.84 -23.81 11.78
N GLY A 313 13.74 -23.65 13.11
CA GLY A 313 12.87 -24.47 13.95
C GLY A 313 13.06 -25.96 13.71
N ASP A 314 11.97 -26.72 13.78
CA ASP A 314 11.97 -28.19 13.72
C ASP A 314 11.92 -28.76 12.29
N THR A 315 11.85 -27.91 11.26
CA THR A 315 11.71 -28.34 9.86
C THR A 315 12.96 -28.00 9.05
N LYS A 316 13.27 -28.80 8.02
CA LYS A 316 14.35 -28.48 7.08
C LYS A 316 13.99 -27.21 6.30
N ARG A 317 14.67 -26.10 6.63
CA ARG A 317 14.58 -24.81 5.95
C ARG A 317 15.95 -24.40 5.46
N THR A 318 15.97 -23.63 4.37
CA THR A 318 17.20 -23.25 3.70
C THR A 318 17.37 -21.74 3.72
N ILE A 319 18.57 -21.31 4.08
CA ILE A 319 19.08 -19.98 3.75
C ILE A 319 20.13 -20.14 2.64
N SER A 320 19.98 -19.40 1.54
CA SER A 320 20.98 -19.31 0.48
C SER A 320 21.51 -17.88 0.43
N VAL A 321 22.84 -17.74 0.51
CA VAL A 321 23.52 -16.44 0.48
C VAL A 321 24.57 -16.48 -0.62
N ASN A 322 24.37 -15.69 -1.67
CA ASN A 322 25.25 -15.58 -2.83
C ASN A 322 25.68 -14.11 -2.97
N ASN A 323 26.98 -13.88 -3.20
CA ASN A 323 27.52 -12.54 -3.48
C ASN A 323 27.15 -11.48 -2.42
N LEU A 324 27.29 -11.80 -1.12
CA LEU A 324 27.13 -10.84 -0.03
C LEU A 324 28.46 -10.10 0.23
N SER A 325 28.43 -8.77 0.20
CA SER A 325 29.56 -7.90 0.57
C SER A 325 29.20 -7.10 1.82
N ILE A 326 30.09 -7.12 2.81
CA ILE A 326 29.95 -6.37 4.07
C ILE A 326 31.22 -5.52 4.24
N ASN A 327 31.04 -4.20 4.29
CA ASN A 327 32.11 -3.21 4.40
C ASN A 327 31.99 -2.37 5.66
#